data_AF-A0A482XRM1-F1
#
_entry.id   AF-A0A482XRM1-F1
#
_cell.length_a   1.000
_cell.length_b   1.000
_cell.length_c   1.000
_cell.angle_alpha   90.00
_cell.angle_beta   90.00
_cell.angle_gamma   90.00
#
_symmetry.space_group_name_H-M   'P 1'
#
loop_
_entity.id
_entity.type
_entity.pdbx_description
1 polymer ?
#
loop_
_entity_poly.entity_id
_entity_poly.type
_entity_poly.pdbx_seq_one_letter_code
_entity_poly.pdbx_strand_id
1 'polypeptide(L)'
;MLGVQAYKQWIQNRNASADTSESSPKRPKQLKADLLQQTPEELNYSLTLFVREARKPSGDPYPPDTSFYFCLGIQYYLFNNGRTENIFTDSYFDTFTDALQEVVQHFPAALRETHDWGRLQ
;
A
#
# COMPACT_ATOMS: atom_id res chain seq x y z
N MET A 1 -7.20 0.91 13.53
CA MET A 1 -5.81 0.65 13.06
C MET A 1 -5.52 1.60 11.91
N LEU A 2 -4.38 2.31 11.96
CA LEU A 2 -4.08 3.41 11.03
C LEU A 2 -4.05 2.97 9.55
N GLY A 3 -3.49 1.80 9.24
CA GLY A 3 -3.42 1.28 7.86
C GLY A 3 -4.80 1.02 7.23
N VAL A 4 -5.71 0.40 7.97
CA VAL A 4 -7.09 0.14 7.48
C VAL A 4 -7.86 1.44 7.26
N GLN A 5 -7.67 2.43 8.14
CA GLN A 5 -8.29 3.74 7.99
C GLN A 5 -7.75 4.48 6.77
N ALA A 6 -6.43 4.48 6.58
CA ALA A 6 -5.78 5.07 5.41
C ALA A 6 -6.26 4.41 4.10
N TYR A 7 -6.36 3.08 4.08
CA TYR A 7 -6.89 2.33 2.93
C TYR A 7 -8.34 2.72 2.60
N LYS A 8 -9.23 2.75 3.61
CA LYS A 8 -10.64 3.14 3.43
C LYS A 8 -10.77 4.57 2.89
N GLN A 9 -10.02 5.52 3.46
CA GLN A 9 -10.01 6.90 2.99
C GLN A 9 -9.50 7.02 1.55
N TRP A 10 -8.43 6.30 1.22
CA TRP A 10 -7.90 6.28 -0.15
C TRP A 10 -8.92 5.73 -1.15
N ILE A 11 -9.61 4.62 -0.84
CA ILE A 11 -10.67 4.09 -1.71
C ILE A 11 -11.83 5.07 -1.88
N GLN A 12 -12.26 5.73 -0.80
CA GLN A 12 -13.33 6.73 -0.87
C GLN A 12 -12.95 7.87 -1.81
N ASN A 13 -11.74 8.42 -1.67
CA ASN A 13 -11.26 9.50 -2.52
C ASN A 13 -11.11 9.05 -3.99
N ARG A 14 -10.60 7.84 -4.22
CA ARG A 14 -10.43 7.28 -5.56
C ARG A 14 -11.77 7.08 -6.27
N ASN A 15 -12.75 6.49 -5.57
CA ASN A 15 -14.07 6.23 -6.14
C ASN A 15 -14.84 7.53 -6.37
N ALA A 16 -14.75 8.52 -5.46
CA ALA A 16 -15.35 9.85 -5.67
C ALA A 16 -14.77 10.56 -6.90
N SER A 17 -13.46 10.43 -7.12
CA SER A 17 -12.81 10.98 -8.33
C SER A 17 -13.31 10.29 -9.61
N ALA A 18 -13.67 8.99 -9.54
CA ALA A 18 -14.22 8.26 -10.67
C ALA A 18 -15.66 8.69 -11.03
N ASP A 19 -16.49 9.00 -10.04
CA ASP A 19 -17.89 9.40 -10.25
C ASP A 19 -18.02 10.75 -10.96
N THR A 20 -17.09 11.67 -10.78
CA THR A 20 -17.07 12.97 -11.50
C THR A 20 -16.72 12.86 -13.00
N SER A 21 -16.33 11.68 -13.49
CA SER A 21 -15.84 11.44 -14.86
C SER A 21 -16.85 10.71 -15.75
N GLU A 22 -18.15 11.02 -15.60
CA GLU A 22 -19.31 10.31 -16.18
C GLU A 22 -19.25 9.97 -17.69
N SER A 23 -18.37 10.62 -18.47
CA SER A 23 -18.28 10.51 -19.93
C SER A 23 -17.14 9.60 -20.46
N SER A 24 -16.35 8.96 -19.60
CA SER A 24 -15.13 8.26 -20.03
C SER A 24 -15.31 6.73 -20.20
N PRO A 25 -15.01 6.13 -21.38
CA PRO A 25 -15.03 4.67 -21.57
C PRO A 25 -13.88 3.94 -20.85
N LYS A 26 -12.97 4.67 -20.18
CA LYS A 26 -11.85 4.14 -19.37
C LYS A 26 -12.11 4.29 -17.87
N ARG A 27 -13.33 3.98 -17.40
CA ARG A 27 -13.64 4.05 -15.96
C ARG A 27 -12.75 3.08 -15.17
N PRO A 28 -12.04 3.54 -14.13
CA PRO A 28 -11.37 2.65 -13.18
C PRO A 28 -12.44 1.75 -12.54
N LYS A 29 -12.20 0.43 -12.49
CA LYS A 29 -13.08 -0.48 -11.74
C LYS A 29 -13.17 -0.01 -10.29
N GLN A 30 -14.38 0.12 -9.77
CA GLN A 30 -14.58 0.41 -8.35
C GLN A 30 -13.95 -0.71 -7.51
N LEU A 31 -13.07 -0.34 -6.58
CA LEU A 31 -12.47 -1.28 -5.65
C LEU A 31 -13.35 -1.44 -4.41
N LYS A 32 -13.40 -2.67 -3.88
CA LYS A 32 -14.09 -2.97 -2.63
C LYS A 32 -13.36 -2.31 -1.47
N ALA A 33 -14.08 -1.54 -0.65
CA ALA A 33 -13.52 -0.89 0.53
C ALA A 33 -13.26 -1.86 1.70
N ASP A 34 -13.97 -2.99 1.73
CA ASP A 34 -13.82 -4.00 2.77
C ASP A 34 -12.79 -5.05 2.38
N LEU A 35 -11.62 -4.94 3.01
CA LEU A 35 -10.48 -5.86 2.86
C LEU A 35 -10.85 -7.34 3.13
N LEU A 36 -11.86 -7.60 3.96
CA LEU A 36 -12.26 -8.98 4.31
C LEU A 36 -13.09 -9.65 3.22
N GLN A 37 -13.73 -8.86 2.34
CA GLN A 37 -14.60 -9.34 1.25
C GLN A 37 -13.86 -9.46 -0.10
N GLN A 38 -12.55 -9.26 -0.08
CA GLN A 38 -11.70 -9.37 -1.27
C GLN A 38 -11.11 -10.77 -1.40
N THR A 39 -11.14 -11.34 -2.61
CA THR A 39 -10.32 -12.52 -2.91
C THR A 39 -8.82 -12.19 -2.75
N PRO A 40 -7.92 -13.18 -2.59
CA PRO A 40 -6.49 -12.91 -2.53
C PRO A 40 -5.98 -12.09 -3.72
N GLU A 41 -6.48 -12.37 -4.92
CA GLU A 41 -6.16 -11.63 -6.14
C GLU A 41 -6.64 -10.17 -6.10
N GLU A 42 -7.90 -9.95 -5.69
CA GLU A 42 -8.46 -8.59 -5.52
C GLU A 42 -7.70 -7.80 -4.45
N LEU A 43 -7.33 -8.47 -3.35
CA LEU A 43 -6.61 -7.87 -2.24
C LEU A 43 -5.21 -7.45 -2.70
N ASN A 44 -4.44 -8.37 -3.29
CA ASN A 44 -3.13 -8.10 -3.87
C ASN A 44 -3.16 -6.91 -4.85
N TYR A 45 -4.10 -6.93 -5.81
CA TYR A 45 -4.26 -5.83 -6.77
C TYR A 45 -4.56 -4.49 -6.08
N SER A 46 -5.50 -4.47 -5.14
CA SER A 46 -5.89 -3.23 -4.46
C SER A 46 -4.78 -2.68 -3.56
N LEU A 47 -4.02 -3.54 -2.88
CA LEU A 47 -2.91 -3.13 -2.03
C LEU A 47 -1.73 -2.60 -2.86
N THR A 48 -1.46 -3.22 -4.01
CA THR A 48 -0.47 -2.73 -4.99
C THR A 48 -0.76 -1.28 -5.40
N LEU A 49 -2.02 -0.97 -5.68
CA LEU A 49 -2.43 0.40 -6.03
C LEU A 49 -2.40 1.32 -4.82
N PHE A 50 -2.83 0.85 -3.65
CA PHE A 50 -2.79 1.62 -2.41
C PHE A 50 -1.37 2.12 -2.11
N VAL A 51 -0.35 1.24 -2.15
CA VAL A 51 1.04 1.67 -1.86
C VAL A 51 1.58 2.67 -2.89
N ARG A 52 1.17 2.57 -4.16
CA ARG A 52 1.64 3.47 -5.23
C ARG A 52 0.91 4.80 -5.27
N GLU A 53 -0.39 4.80 -4.96
CA GLU A 53 -1.28 5.94 -5.19
C GLU A 53 -1.70 6.67 -3.90
N ALA A 54 -1.61 6.04 -2.72
CA ALA A 54 -2.00 6.70 -1.49
C ALA A 54 -1.11 7.91 -1.21
N ARG A 55 -1.76 9.03 -0.88
CA ARG A 55 -1.11 10.32 -0.57
C ARG A 55 -1.65 10.87 0.74
N LYS A 56 -0.85 11.72 1.37
CA LYS A 56 -1.30 12.58 2.48
C LYS A 56 -2.42 13.51 2.00
N PRO A 57 -3.22 14.10 2.92
CA PRO A 57 -4.17 15.16 2.55
C PRO A 57 -3.53 16.35 1.83
N SER A 58 -2.23 16.61 2.05
CA SER A 58 -1.46 17.63 1.32
C SER A 58 -1.19 17.28 -0.15
N GLY A 59 -1.44 16.04 -0.58
CA GLY A 59 -1.10 15.52 -1.91
C GLY A 59 0.29 14.86 -2.00
N ASP A 60 1.15 15.06 -1.00
CA ASP A 60 2.47 14.46 -0.96
C ASP A 60 2.43 12.93 -0.75
N PRO A 61 3.41 12.18 -1.27
CA PRO A 61 3.60 10.76 -0.94
C PRO A 61 3.75 10.53 0.57
N TYR A 62 3.26 9.38 1.04
CA TYR A 62 3.59 8.94 2.39
C TYR A 62 5.07 8.57 2.49
N PRO A 63 5.72 8.88 3.63
CA PRO A 63 7.07 8.39 3.92
C PRO A 63 7.16 6.85 3.83
N PRO A 64 8.30 6.28 3.39
CA PRO A 64 8.50 4.83 3.26
C PRO A 64 8.13 4.01 4.50
N ASP A 65 8.57 4.46 5.67
CA ASP A 65 8.27 3.86 6.97
C ASP A 65 6.77 3.85 7.26
N THR A 66 6.08 4.96 7.00
CA THR A 66 4.64 5.09 7.17
C THR A 66 3.87 4.13 6.26
N SER A 67 4.26 4.02 4.98
CA SER A 67 3.66 3.08 4.03
C SER A 67 3.82 1.63 4.49
N PHE A 68 5.01 1.27 5.00
CA PHE A 68 5.25 -0.05 5.58
C PHE A 68 4.38 -0.30 6.83
N TYR A 69 4.29 0.67 7.75
CA TYR A 69 3.44 0.57 8.94
C TYR A 69 1.94 0.45 8.61
N PHE A 70 1.47 1.08 7.52
CA PHE A 70 0.10 0.86 7.05
C PHE A 70 -0.11 -0.59 6.62
N CYS A 71 0.82 -1.17 5.87
CA CYS A 71 0.74 -2.56 5.44
C CYS A 71 0.77 -3.52 6.64
N LEU A 72 1.62 -3.27 7.64
CA LEU A 72 1.63 -4.05 8.89
C LEU A 72 0.30 -3.98 9.63
N GLY A 73 -0.28 -2.78 9.74
CA GLY A 73 -1.59 -2.60 10.35
C GLY A 73 -2.71 -3.30 9.59
N ILE A 74 -2.60 -3.41 8.26
CA ILE A 74 -3.52 -4.18 7.43
C ILE A 74 -3.32 -5.68 7.67
N GLN A 75 -2.09 -6.22 7.64
CA GLN A 75 -1.84 -7.64 7.93
C GLN A 75 -2.37 -8.03 9.32
N TYR A 76 -2.12 -7.21 10.34
CA TYR A 76 -2.63 -7.45 11.70
C TYR A 76 -4.17 -7.44 11.74
N TYR A 77 -4.81 -6.53 10.99
CA TYR A 77 -6.27 -6.52 10.87
C TYR A 77 -6.81 -7.77 10.18
N LEU A 78 -6.23 -8.18 9.05
CA LEU A 78 -6.65 -9.38 8.31
C LEU A 78 -6.59 -10.61 9.23
N PHE A 79 -5.46 -10.80 9.91
CA PHE A 79 -5.24 -11.91 10.83
C PHE A 79 -6.25 -11.93 11.98
N ASN A 80 -6.44 -10.81 12.68
CA ASN A 80 -7.39 -10.72 13.79
C ASN A 80 -8.85 -10.94 13.38
N ASN A 81 -9.16 -10.84 12.09
CA ASN A 81 -10.50 -11.09 11.55
C ASN A 81 -10.60 -12.42 10.78
N GLY A 82 -9.69 -13.36 11.03
CA GLY A 82 -9.81 -14.75 10.59
C GLY A 82 -9.28 -15.04 9.20
N ARG A 83 -8.63 -14.07 8.54
CA ARG A 83 -7.88 -14.33 7.31
C ARG A 83 -6.51 -14.92 7.65
N THR A 84 -6.12 -15.99 6.95
CA THR A 84 -4.87 -16.72 7.22
C THR A 84 -3.73 -16.34 6.29
N GLU A 85 -4.03 -15.60 5.21
CA GLU A 85 -3.03 -15.18 4.24
C GLU A 85 -2.02 -14.19 4.85
N ASN A 86 -0.77 -14.30 4.43
CA ASN A 86 0.29 -13.35 4.76
C ASN A 86 0.66 -12.52 3.53
N ILE A 87 0.24 -11.25 3.52
CA ILE A 87 0.44 -10.35 2.39
C ILE A 87 1.92 -10.05 2.10
N PHE A 88 2.83 -10.37 3.02
CA PHE A 88 4.27 -10.12 2.85
C PHE A 88 5.06 -11.33 2.34
N THR A 89 4.52 -12.54 2.45
CA THR A 89 5.29 -13.77 2.18
C THR A 89 4.59 -14.74 1.25
N ASP A 90 3.26 -14.69 1.16
CA ASP A 90 2.52 -15.60 0.29
C ASP A 90 2.65 -15.12 -1.16
N SER A 91 2.98 -16.04 -2.07
CA SER A 91 3.25 -15.73 -3.49
C SER A 91 2.06 -15.10 -4.24
N TYR A 92 0.85 -15.21 -3.70
CA TYR A 92 -0.32 -14.51 -4.23
C TYR A 92 -0.18 -12.98 -4.18
N PHE A 93 0.75 -12.47 -3.37
CA PHE A 93 0.95 -11.04 -3.13
C PHE A 93 2.25 -10.50 -3.74
N ASP A 94 2.91 -11.23 -4.65
CA ASP A 94 4.21 -10.84 -5.23
C ASP A 94 4.18 -9.42 -5.84
N THR A 95 3.13 -9.09 -6.60
CA THR A 95 3.02 -7.75 -7.21
C THR A 95 2.86 -6.63 -6.18
N PHE A 96 2.18 -6.92 -5.07
CA PHE A 96 2.09 -5.99 -3.95
C PHE A 96 3.45 -5.85 -3.26
N THR A 97 4.15 -6.95 -2.99
CA THR A 97 5.45 -6.91 -2.32
C THR A 97 6.49 -6.19 -3.16
N ASP A 98 6.49 -6.36 -4.49
CA ASP A 98 7.35 -5.63 -5.41
C ASP A 98 7.06 -4.12 -5.36
N ALA A 99 5.78 -3.74 -5.41
CA ALA A 99 5.37 -2.33 -5.34
C ALA A 99 5.71 -1.70 -3.99
N LEU A 100 5.54 -2.44 -2.89
CA LEU A 100 5.93 -1.98 -1.56
C LEU A 100 7.44 -1.84 -1.46
N GLN A 101 8.19 -2.80 -2.00
CA GLN A 101 9.64 -2.75 -2.06
C GLN A 101 10.12 -1.54 -2.86
N GLU A 102 9.53 -1.23 -4.01
CA GLU A 102 9.83 -0.02 -4.77
C GLU A 102 9.64 1.23 -3.89
N VAL A 103 8.51 1.37 -3.21
CA VAL A 103 8.23 2.53 -2.33
C VAL A 103 9.22 2.60 -1.16
N VAL A 104 9.57 1.46 -0.57
CA VAL A 104 10.44 1.38 0.61
C VAL A 104 11.93 1.51 0.25
N GLN A 105 12.35 1.06 -0.93
CA GLN A 105 13.73 1.12 -1.41
C GLN A 105 14.20 2.54 -1.76
N HIS A 106 13.27 3.49 -1.91
CA HIS A 106 13.59 4.92 -1.98
C HIS A 106 13.97 5.52 -0.61
N PHE A 107 14.35 4.69 0.37
CA PHE A 107 15.06 5.13 1.57
C PHE A 107 16.28 5.98 1.17
N PRO A 108 16.46 7.19 1.73
CA PRO A 108 17.67 7.97 1.47
C PRO A 108 18.88 7.10 1.79
N ALA A 109 19.83 7.03 0.85
CA ALA A 109 21.09 6.30 1.01
C ALA A 109 21.87 6.68 2.30
N ALA A 110 21.53 7.81 2.93
CA ALA A 110 22.06 8.27 4.21
C ALA A 110 21.89 7.27 5.37
N LEU A 111 20.92 6.35 5.34
CA LEU A 111 20.85 5.27 6.35
C LEU A 111 21.64 4.00 5.95
N ARG A 112 22.06 3.90 4.68
CA ARG A 112 22.88 2.80 4.15
C ARG A 112 24.37 3.05 4.40
N GLU A 113 24.78 4.30 4.59
CA GLU A 113 26.15 4.71 4.91
C GLU A 113 26.38 4.91 6.42
N THR A 114 26.34 3.82 7.19
CA THR A 114 27.01 3.78 8.51
C THR A 114 27.94 2.57 8.65
N HIS A 115 28.43 2.06 7.52
CA HIS A 115 29.46 1.04 7.45
C HIS A 115 30.70 1.47 6.62
N ASP A 116 31.01 2.76 6.51
CA ASP A 116 32.29 3.22 5.95
C ASP A 116 33.29 3.58 7.06
N TRP A 117 33.73 2.57 7.83
CA TRP A 117 34.91 2.67 8.70
C TRP A 117 36.22 2.38 7.93
N GLY A 118 36.19 2.37 6.59
CA GLY A 118 37.31 1.96 5.74
C GLY A 118 38.11 3.10 5.11
N ARG A 119 37.71 4.37 5.27
CA ARG A 119 38.40 5.52 4.67
C ARG A 119 38.98 6.48 5.70
N LEU A 120 39.90 5.96 6.51
CA LEU A 120 40.97 6.75 7.13
C LEU A 120 42.27 5.94 7.06
N GLN A 121 42.88 5.91 5.87
CA GLN A 121 44.31 5.67 5.68
C GLN A 121 44.86 6.74 4.75
#